data_AF-A0A7Y7TV53-F1
#
_entry.id   AF-A0A7Y7TV53-F1
#
_cell.length_a   1.000
_cell.length_b   1.000
_cell.length_c   1.000
_cell.angle_alpha   90.00
_cell.angle_beta   90.00
_cell.angle_gamma   90.00
#
_symmetry.space_group_name_H-M   'P 1'
#
loop_
_entity.id
_entity.type
_entity.pdbx_description
1 polymer ?
#
loop_
_entity_poly.entity_id
_entity_poly.type
_entity_poly.pdbx_seq_one_letter_code
_entity_poly.pdbx_strand_id
1 'polypeptide(L)'
;MTKSIITNHLNKFDYKYSEQDEKLTVELDFSLQIIIDLSVNEKIKLSDNLKRSNILTGPFQMSIKGSMIYSLILFSIGVLIFVEILQIKDPGFLVFFPIVFCWNFYWVINYLIRAENFKKEIINLTK
;
A
#
# COMPACT_ATOMS: atom_id res chain seq x y z
N MET A 1 3.90 -10.57 26.09
CA MET A 1 3.77 -9.19 26.62
C MET A 1 3.52 -8.18 25.51
N THR A 2 4.26 -8.25 24.39
CA THR A 2 4.13 -7.33 23.25
C THR A 2 2.75 -7.32 22.59
N LYS A 3 2.12 -8.49 22.40
CA LYS A 3 0.80 -8.61 21.75
C LYS A 3 -0.33 -7.89 22.52
N SER A 4 -0.35 -8.00 23.85
CA SER A 4 -1.37 -7.35 24.67
C SER A 4 -1.21 -5.82 24.69
N ILE A 5 0.03 -5.32 24.62
CA ILE A 5 0.32 -3.88 24.50
C ILE A 5 -0.23 -3.34 23.18
N ILE A 6 0.08 -4.03 22.07
CA ILE A 6 -0.37 -3.63 20.73
C ILE A 6 -1.90 -3.65 20.64
N THR A 7 -2.55 -4.74 21.05
CA THR A 7 -4.01 -4.87 20.99
C THR A 7 -4.73 -3.85 21.89
N ASN A 8 -4.22 -3.56 23.09
CA ASN A 8 -4.77 -2.51 23.93
C ASN A 8 -4.68 -1.12 23.27
N HIS A 9 -3.56 -0.84 22.60
CA HIS A 9 -3.40 0.40 21.84
C HIS A 9 -4.40 0.47 20.68
N LEU A 10 -4.53 -0.60 19.89
CA LEU A 10 -5.47 -0.67 18.78
C LEU A 10 -6.91 -0.44 19.23
N ASN A 11 -7.33 -1.09 20.32
CA ASN A 11 -8.66 -0.92 20.91
C ASN A 11 -8.88 0.50 21.45
N LYS A 12 -7.85 1.10 22.07
CA LYS A 12 -7.93 2.47 22.61
C LYS A 12 -8.21 3.52 21.53
N PHE A 13 -7.71 3.31 20.31
CA PHE A 13 -7.88 4.22 19.18
C PHE A 13 -8.92 3.72 18.15
N ASP A 14 -9.73 2.72 18.51
CA ASP A 14 -10.79 2.15 17.66
C ASP A 14 -10.30 1.69 16.27
N TYR A 15 -9.09 1.11 16.22
CA TYR A 15 -8.58 0.52 14.99
C TYR A 15 -9.31 -0.78 14.67
N LYS A 16 -9.70 -0.94 13.41
CA LYS A 16 -10.20 -2.22 12.90
C LYS A 16 -9.02 -3.16 12.69
N TYR A 17 -9.03 -4.30 13.37
CA TYR A 17 -8.03 -5.35 13.15
C TYR A 17 -8.64 -6.75 13.26
N SER A 18 -7.96 -7.71 12.66
CA SER A 18 -8.24 -9.13 12.82
C SER A 18 -7.03 -9.85 13.38
N GLU A 19 -7.28 -10.87 14.19
CA GLU A 19 -6.25 -11.68 14.83
C GLU A 19 -6.33 -13.11 14.29
N GLN A 20 -5.19 -13.63 13.86
CA GLN A 20 -5.02 -15.01 13.44
C GLN A 20 -3.69 -15.52 14.02
N ASP A 21 -3.77 -16.39 15.02
CA ASP A 21 -2.62 -16.93 15.76
C ASP A 21 -1.69 -15.82 16.29
N GLU A 22 -0.45 -15.75 15.81
CA GLU A 22 0.54 -14.72 16.19
C GLU A 22 0.58 -13.54 15.21
N LYS A 23 -0.42 -13.40 14.34
CA LYS A 23 -0.53 -12.31 13.36
C LYS A 23 -1.72 -11.42 13.66
N LEU A 24 -1.48 -10.12 13.60
CA LEU A 24 -2.50 -9.09 13.63
C LEU A 24 -2.53 -8.41 12.28
N THR A 25 -3.70 -8.40 11.63
CA THR A 25 -3.91 -7.64 10.40
C THR A 25 -4.76 -6.42 10.74
N VAL A 26 -4.12 -5.26 10.75
CA VAL A 26 -4.75 -3.97 11.01
C VAL A 26 -5.22 -3.38 9.69
N GLU A 27 -6.49 -3.00 9.63
CA GLU A 27 -7.08 -2.32 8.48
C GLU A 27 -6.98 -0.81 8.69
N LEU A 28 -6.24 -0.17 7.80
CA LEU A 28 -6.16 1.27 7.68
C LEU A 28 -7.08 1.74 6.54
N ASP A 29 -7.23 3.06 6.41
CA ASP A 29 -8.00 3.66 5.32
C ASP A 29 -7.48 3.27 3.93
N PHE A 30 -8.34 3.46 2.92
CA PHE A 30 -8.01 3.27 1.51
C PHE A 30 -7.59 1.83 1.15
N SER A 31 -8.14 0.83 1.84
CA SER A 31 -7.81 -0.58 1.59
C SER A 31 -6.35 -0.93 1.88
N LEU A 32 -5.65 -0.13 2.70
CA LEU A 32 -4.34 -0.44 3.21
C LEU A 32 -4.44 -1.34 4.44
N GLN A 33 -3.61 -2.37 4.49
CA GLN A 33 -3.48 -3.24 5.65
C GLN A 33 -2.04 -3.28 6.13
N ILE A 34 -1.87 -3.32 7.44
CA ILE A 34 -0.59 -3.59 8.08
C ILE A 34 -0.67 -4.93 8.80
N ILE A 35 0.23 -5.83 8.43
CA ILE A 35 0.37 -7.14 9.04
C ILE A 35 1.51 -7.04 10.04
N ILE A 36 1.16 -7.24 11.31
CA ILE A 36 2.09 -7.35 12.44
C ILE A 36 2.22 -8.84 12.74
N ASP A 37 3.38 -9.40 12.43
CA ASP A 37 3.69 -10.80 12.65
C ASP A 37 4.62 -10.92 13.85
N LEU A 38 4.11 -11.58 14.90
CA LEU A 38 4.80 -11.81 16.17
C LEU A 38 5.35 -13.24 16.27
N SER A 39 5.20 -14.06 15.23
CA SER A 39 5.57 -15.49 15.23
C SER A 39 7.06 -15.76 15.37
N VAL A 40 7.90 -14.74 15.17
CA VAL A 40 9.35 -14.86 15.25
C VAL A 40 9.78 -14.44 16.65
N ASN A 41 10.34 -15.37 17.41
CA ASN A 41 10.86 -15.08 18.75
C ASN A 41 11.76 -13.84 18.71
N GLU A 42 11.46 -12.89 19.60
CA GLU A 42 12.17 -11.63 19.80
C GLU A 42 12.14 -10.61 18.63
N LYS A 43 11.40 -10.87 17.55
CA LYS A 43 11.30 -9.94 16.40
C LYS A 43 9.88 -9.73 15.94
N ILE A 44 9.48 -8.47 15.84
CA ILE A 44 8.21 -8.06 15.23
C ILE A 44 8.45 -7.81 13.75
N LYS A 45 7.77 -8.55 12.88
CA LYS A 45 7.82 -8.31 11.45
C LYS A 45 6.60 -7.50 11.03
N LEU A 46 6.85 -6.29 10.53
CA LEU A 46 5.83 -5.39 10.01
C LEU A 46 5.84 -5.42 8.49
N SER A 47 4.69 -5.67 7.88
CA SER A 47 4.54 -5.62 6.43
C SER A 47 3.26 -4.91 6.02
N ASP A 48 3.28 -4.29 4.85
CA ASP A 48 2.13 -3.63 4.25
C ASP A 48 1.52 -4.48 3.15
N ASN A 49 0.21 -4.35 3.00
CA ASN A 49 -0.54 -5.00 1.94
C ASN A 49 -1.70 -4.10 1.51
N LEU A 50 -1.92 -3.99 0.21
CA LEU A 50 -3.03 -3.29 -0.38
C LEU A 50 -4.09 -4.32 -0.78
N LYS A 51 -5.27 -4.25 -0.16
CA LYS A 51 -6.43 -5.10 -0.47
C LYS A 51 -6.87 -4.87 -1.92
N ARG A 52 -7.50 -5.88 -2.50
CA ARG A 52 -8.07 -5.81 -3.87
C ARG A 52 -9.04 -4.63 -4.00
N SER A 53 -9.22 -4.18 -5.23
CA SER A 53 -10.14 -3.11 -5.64
C SER A 53 -9.77 -1.71 -5.14
N ASN A 54 -8.48 -1.38 -5.12
CA ASN A 54 -8.02 0.01 -4.99
C ASN A 54 -7.40 0.51 -6.30
N ILE A 55 -7.23 1.84 -6.39
CA ILE A 55 -6.75 2.54 -7.59
C ILE A 55 -5.37 2.04 -8.06
N LEU A 56 -4.51 1.59 -7.15
CA LEU A 56 -3.14 1.18 -7.46
C LEU A 56 -2.98 -0.30 -7.79
N THR A 57 -3.79 -1.18 -7.21
CA THR A 57 -3.62 -2.63 -7.37
C THR A 57 -4.69 -3.28 -8.25
N GLY A 58 -5.78 -2.57 -8.55
CA GLY A 58 -6.89 -3.12 -9.33
C GLY A 58 -7.40 -4.42 -8.70
N PRO A 59 -7.46 -5.54 -9.44
CA PRO A 59 -7.98 -6.81 -8.91
C PRO A 59 -6.98 -7.57 -8.03
N PHE A 60 -5.73 -7.12 -7.94
CA PHE A 60 -4.66 -7.85 -7.27
C PHE A 60 -4.44 -7.36 -5.84
N GLN A 61 -3.97 -8.26 -4.98
CA GLN A 61 -3.50 -7.95 -3.64
C GLN A 61 -1.98 -7.99 -3.63
N MET A 62 -1.33 -6.93 -3.17
CA MET A 62 0.13 -6.80 -3.20
C MET A 62 0.62 -5.76 -2.20
N SER A 63 1.93 -5.75 -1.92
CA SER A 63 2.55 -4.68 -1.13
C SER A 63 2.50 -3.34 -1.88
N ILE A 64 2.70 -2.23 -1.16
CA ILE A 64 2.81 -0.90 -1.76
C ILE A 64 3.94 -0.89 -2.80
N LYS A 65 5.07 -1.53 -2.50
CA LYS A 65 6.19 -1.69 -3.45
C LYS A 65 5.77 -2.49 -4.70
N GLY A 66 5.03 -3.58 -4.52
CA GLY A 66 4.47 -4.34 -5.62
C GLY A 66 3.56 -3.49 -6.50
N SER A 67 2.70 -2.66 -5.89
CA SER A 67 1.76 -1.78 -6.59
C SER A 67 2.45 -0.72 -7.43
N MET A 68 3.61 -0.22 -6.98
CA MET A 68 4.42 0.74 -7.72
C MET A 68 4.99 0.10 -8.99
N ILE A 69 5.55 -1.11 -8.89
CA ILE A 69 6.09 -1.86 -10.03
C ILE A 69 4.95 -2.22 -11.00
N TYR A 70 3.83 -2.72 -10.48
CA TYR A 70 2.66 -3.06 -11.27
C TYR A 70 2.13 -1.84 -12.05
N SER A 71 1.96 -0.70 -11.36
CA SER A 71 1.50 0.54 -11.98
C SER A 71 2.47 1.03 -13.05
N LEU A 72 3.78 0.90 -12.84
CA LEU A 72 4.81 1.27 -13.82
C LEU A 72 4.72 0.41 -15.09
N ILE A 73 4.60 -0.92 -14.92
CA ILE A 73 4.48 -1.86 -16.05
C ILE A 73 3.19 -1.58 -16.82
N LEU A 74 2.05 -1.48 -16.11
CA LEU A 74 0.75 -1.25 -16.72
C LEU A 74 0.71 0.09 -17.48
N PHE A 75 1.28 1.13 -16.88
CA PHE A 75 1.40 2.43 -17.52
C PHE A 75 2.28 2.37 -18.78
N SER A 76 3.42 1.68 -18.73
CA SER A 76 4.32 1.54 -19.87
C SER A 76 3.66 0.81 -21.03
N ILE A 77 2.98 -0.31 -20.75
CA ILE A 77 2.21 -1.05 -21.75
C ILE A 77 1.08 -0.19 -22.30
N GLY A 78 0.36 0.53 -21.43
CA GLY A 78 -0.72 1.43 -21.81
C GLY A 78 -0.25 2.51 -22.78
N VAL A 79 0.88 3.16 -22.51
CA VAL A 79 1.48 4.17 -23.41
C VAL A 79 1.78 3.56 -24.78
N LEU A 80 2.43 2.39 -24.83
CA LEU A 80 2.81 1.74 -26.09
C LEU A 80 1.58 1.38 -26.94
N ILE A 81 0.58 0.74 -26.32
CA ILE A 81 -0.68 0.38 -26.99
C ILE A 81 -1.37 1.62 -27.51
N PHE A 82 -1.42 2.68 -26.69
CA PHE A 82 -2.14 3.90 -27.03
C PHE A 82 -1.49 4.65 -28.21
N VAL A 83 -0.16 4.72 -28.24
CA VAL A 83 0.60 5.31 -29.37
C VAL A 83 0.37 4.52 -30.66
N GLU A 84 0.40 3.18 -30.58
CA GLU A 84 0.26 2.31 -31.75
C GLU A 84 -1.18 2.32 -32.32
N ILE A 85 -2.20 2.21 -31.46
CA ILE A 85 -3.59 2.08 -31.89
C ILE A 85 -4.16 3.41 -32.40
N LEU A 86 -3.90 4.51 -31.71
CA LEU A 86 -4.56 5.78 -32.01
C LEU A 86 -3.83 6.61 -33.07
N GLN A 87 -2.68 6.12 -33.56
CA GLN A 87 -1.84 6.78 -34.58
C GLN A 87 -1.70 8.29 -34.32
N ILE A 88 -1.60 8.68 -33.05
CA ILE A 88 -1.69 10.09 -32.65
C ILE A 88 -0.45 10.80 -33.18
N LYS A 89 -0.67 11.66 -34.17
CA LYS A 89 0.37 12.50 -34.74
C LYS A 89 0.56 13.80 -33.98
N ASP A 90 -0.37 14.14 -33.08
CA ASP A 90 -0.29 15.34 -32.26
C ASP A 90 0.58 15.10 -31.02
N PRO A 91 1.79 15.68 -30.95
CA PRO A 91 2.67 15.55 -29.81
C PRO A 91 2.10 16.20 -28.53
N GLY A 92 1.11 17.11 -28.64
CA GLY A 92 0.45 17.73 -27.49
C GLY A 92 -0.24 16.70 -26.58
N PHE A 93 -0.66 15.56 -27.13
CA PHE A 93 -1.28 14.49 -26.35
C PHE A 93 -0.30 13.80 -25.39
N LEU A 94 1.01 13.79 -25.70
CA LEU A 94 2.03 13.19 -24.85
C LEU A 94 2.12 13.87 -23.46
N VAL A 95 1.62 15.10 -23.34
CA VAL A 95 1.56 15.87 -22.08
C VAL A 95 0.60 15.25 -21.06
N PHE A 96 -0.38 14.44 -21.47
CA PHE A 96 -1.30 13.78 -20.53
C PHE A 96 -0.62 12.66 -19.73
N PHE A 97 0.38 11.99 -20.30
CA PHE A 97 1.08 10.90 -19.64
C PHE A 97 1.77 11.29 -18.33
N PRO A 98 2.60 12.35 -18.26
CA PRO A 98 3.20 12.77 -17.01
C PRO A 98 2.15 13.20 -15.97
N ILE A 99 1.01 13.77 -16.38
CA ILE A 99 -0.07 14.14 -15.44
C ILE A 99 -0.65 12.89 -14.77
N VAL A 100 -0.98 11.86 -15.54
CA VAL A 100 -1.49 10.58 -15.02
C VAL A 100 -0.43 9.87 -14.16
N PHE A 101 0.84 9.97 -14.55
CA PHE A 101 1.95 9.42 -13.78
C PHE A 101 2.08 10.12 -12.42
N CYS A 102 2.08 11.45 -12.39
CA CYS A 102 2.12 12.24 -11.15
C CYS A 102 0.93 11.92 -10.23
N TRP A 103 -0.27 11.76 -10.79
CA TRP A 103 -1.46 11.35 -10.03
C TRP A 103 -1.28 9.99 -9.37
N ASN A 104 -0.77 8.98 -10.10
CA ASN A 104 -0.47 7.67 -9.52
C ASN A 104 0.60 7.76 -8.42
N PHE A 105 1.65 8.54 -8.67
CA PHE A 105 2.75 8.71 -7.72
C PHE A 105 2.28 9.39 -6.42
N TYR A 106 1.38 10.36 -6.52
CA TYR A 106 0.74 10.99 -5.37
C TYR A 106 0.04 9.94 -4.48
N TRP A 107 -0.73 9.03 -5.07
CA TRP A 107 -1.37 7.96 -4.32
C TRP A 107 -0.36 7.02 -3.66
N VAL A 108 0.65 6.55 -4.40
CA VAL A 108 1.71 5.68 -3.84
C VAL A 108 2.39 6.33 -2.63
N ILE A 109 2.74 7.61 -2.73
CA ILE A 109 3.34 8.36 -1.62
C ILE A 109 2.37 8.43 -0.43
N ASN A 110 1.09 8.70 -0.67
CA ASN A 110 0.09 8.76 0.39
C ASN A 110 0.01 7.44 1.18
N TYR A 111 -0.06 6.31 0.47
CA TYR A 111 -0.06 4.98 1.09
C TYR A 111 1.24 4.71 1.86
N LEU A 112 2.40 5.08 1.30
CA LEU A 112 3.68 4.87 1.93
C LEU A 112 3.80 5.67 3.23
N ILE A 113 3.41 6.94 3.22
CA ILE A 113 3.43 7.79 4.43
C ILE A 113 2.54 7.18 5.52
N ARG A 114 1.32 6.77 5.18
CA ARG A 114 0.38 6.14 6.14
C ARG A 114 0.96 4.85 6.71
N ALA A 115 1.47 3.97 5.86
CA ALA A 115 2.05 2.70 6.28
C ALA A 115 3.26 2.91 7.19
N GLU A 116 4.20 3.76 6.80
CA GLU A 116 5.44 3.99 7.57
C GLU A 116 5.17 4.73 8.87
N ASN A 117 4.21 5.67 8.91
CA ASN A 117 3.83 6.32 10.15
C ASN A 117 3.22 5.33 11.15
N PHE A 118 2.32 4.46 10.70
CA PHE A 118 1.75 3.43 11.55
C PHE A 118 2.81 2.41 12.01
N LYS A 119 3.70 1.97 11.11
CA LYS A 119 4.81 1.09 11.49
C LYS A 119 5.69 1.73 12.57
N LYS A 120 6.01 3.02 12.45
CA LYS A 120 6.78 3.77 13.47
C LYS A 120 6.04 3.85 14.80
N GLU A 121 4.72 4.06 14.78
CA GLU A 121 3.88 4.06 15.97
C GLU A 121 3.98 2.72 16.70
N ILE A 122 3.81 1.60 15.99
CA ILE A 122 3.96 0.26 16.57
C ILE A 122 5.39 0.03 17.11
N ILE A 123 6.43 0.42 16.36
CA ILE A 123 7.82 0.29 16.82
C ILE A 123 8.02 1.04 18.14
N ASN A 124 7.54 2.28 18.24
CA ASN A 124 7.69 3.10 19.44
C ASN A 124 6.94 2.54 20.65
N LEU A 125 5.81 1.86 20.44
CA LEU A 125 5.06 1.19 21.52
C LEU A 125 5.76 -0.05 22.07
N THR A 126 6.68 -0.62 21.30
CA THR A 126 7.37 -1.88 21.62
C THR A 126 8.83 -1.70 22.02
N LYS A 127 9.32 -0.47 22.00
CA LYS A 127 10.55 -0.06 22.67
C LYS A 127 10.34 0.02 24.17
#